data_AF-A0A9P5S8D7-F1
#
_entry.id   AF-A0A9P5S8D7-F1
#
_cell.length_a   1.000
_cell.length_b   1.000
_cell.length_c   1.000
_cell.angle_alpha   90.00
_cell.angle_beta   90.00
_cell.angle_gamma   90.00
#
_symmetry.space_group_name_H-M   'P 1'
#
loop_
_entity.id
_entity.type
_entity.pdbx_description
1 polymer ?
#
loop_
_entity_poly.entity_id
_entity_poly.type
_entity_poly.pdbx_seq_one_letter_code
_entity_poly.pdbx_strand_id
1 'polypeptide(L)' 'RTGYIRGIVKEVIHDPGRGAPLAKVQFRDPYRYKMKTETFIATEGTYTGQFIYCGKKAALTVGNVLPLGSMPEGT' A
#
# COMPACT_ATOMS: atom_id res chain seq x y z
N ARG A 1 3.48 -18.66 5.61
CA ARG A 1 3.47 -17.25 5.15
C ARG A 1 2.42 -16.48 5.95
N THR A 2 2.69 -15.26 6.40
CA THR A 2 1.88 -14.44 7.33
C THR A 2 0.55 -13.93 6.78
N GLY A 3 0.24 -14.17 5.49
CA GLY A 3 -1.05 -13.81 4.88
C GLY A 3 -1.15 -12.34 4.43
N TYR A 4 -0.04 -11.61 4.47
CA TYR A 4 0.11 -10.26 3.93
C TYR A 4 1.55 -10.02 3.48
N ILE A 5 1.76 -9.00 2.65
CA ILE A 5 3.06 -8.44 2.28
C ILE A 5 3.16 -7.01 2.82
N ARG A 6 4.36 -6.63 3.30
CA ARG A 6 4.64 -5.27 3.79
C ARG A 6 5.43 -4.51 2.73
N GLY A 7 4.97 -3.32 2.41
CA GLY A 7 5.68 -2.32 1.63
C GLY A 7 5.96 -1.06 2.46
N ILE A 8 6.89 -0.23 1.99
CA ILE A 8 7.16 1.09 2.56
C ILE A 8 6.93 2.17 1.50
N VAL A 9 6.20 3.22 1.87
CA VAL A 9 6.02 4.38 1.00
C VAL A 9 7.35 5.12 0.91
N LYS A 10 7.94 5.19 -0.28
CA LYS A 10 9.21 5.88 -0.53
C LYS A 10 9.00 7.36 -0.83
N GLU A 11 8.01 7.66 -1.64
CA GLU A 11 7.70 9.03 -2.08
C GLU A 11 6.22 9.15 -2.41
N VAL A 12 5.69 10.35 -2.20
CA VAL A 12 4.37 10.77 -2.68
C VAL A 12 4.61 11.83 -3.74
N ILE A 13 4.11 11.60 -4.95
CA ILE A 13 4.36 12.42 -6.13
C ILE A 13 3.05 12.95 -6.71
N HIS A 14 3.13 14.09 -7.38
CA HIS A 14 2.04 14.62 -8.19
C HIS A 14 2.18 14.13 -9.64
N ASP A 15 1.08 13.63 -10.21
CA ASP A 15 0.98 13.19 -11.61
C ASP A 15 0.11 14.21 -12.38
N PRO A 16 0.68 15.04 -13.27
CA PRO A 16 -0.08 16.03 -14.01
C PRO A 16 -1.24 15.38 -14.78
N GLY A 17 -2.46 15.85 -14.54
CA GLY A 17 -3.68 15.26 -15.11
C GLY A 17 -4.44 14.34 -14.16
N ARG A 18 -3.93 14.08 -12.95
CA ARG A 18 -4.69 13.44 -11.86
C ARG A 18 -4.98 14.45 -10.75
N GLY A 19 -6.21 14.38 -10.23
CA GLY A 19 -6.58 15.12 -9.01
C GLY A 19 -5.99 14.51 -7.73
N ALA A 20 -5.69 13.20 -7.74
CA ALA A 20 -5.14 12.48 -6.59
C ALA A 20 -3.61 12.30 -6.71
N PRO A 21 -2.86 12.43 -5.61
CA PRO A 21 -1.44 12.12 -5.58
C PRO A 21 -1.16 10.61 -5.72
N LEU A 22 0.04 10.26 -6.17
CA LEU A 22 0.50 8.88 -6.28
C LEU A 22 1.55 8.58 -5.20
N ALA A 23 1.48 7.40 -4.61
CA ALA A 23 2.48 6.90 -3.68
C ALA A 23 3.33 5.82 -4.36
N LYS A 24 4.67 5.98 -4.37
CA LYS A 24 5.56 4.87 -4.75
C LYS A 24 5.86 4.02 -3.54
N VAL A 25 5.41 2.77 -3.57
CA VAL A 25 5.52 1.82 -2.47
C VAL A 25 6.51 0.73 -2.85
N GLN A 26 7.54 0.55 -2.02
CA GLN A 26 8.56 -0.46 -2.25
C GLN A 26 8.25 -1.73 -1.45
N PHE A 27 8.11 -2.84 -2.16
CA PHE A 27 7.90 -4.19 -1.63
C PHE A 27 9.13 -5.07 -1.84
N ARG A 28 9.30 -6.06 -0.97
CA ARG A 28 10.29 -7.12 -1.18
C ARG A 28 9.68 -8.22 -2.04
N ASP A 29 10.37 -8.62 -3.12
CA ASP A 29 9.92 -9.72 -3.96
C ASP A 29 9.90 -11.04 -3.15
N PRO A 30 8.78 -11.80 -3.15
CA PRO A 30 8.65 -13.01 -2.34
C PRO A 30 9.38 -14.23 -2.92
N TYR A 31 9.81 -14.17 -4.18
CA TYR A 31 10.47 -15.28 -4.88
C TYR A 31 11.95 -14.99 -5.18
N ARG A 32 12.34 -13.72 -5.32
CA ARG A 32 13.71 -13.30 -5.66
C ARG A 32 14.26 -12.29 -4.65
N TYR A 33 15.57 -12.23 -4.48
CA TYR A 33 16.22 -11.17 -3.68
C TYR A 33 16.24 -9.86 -4.46
N LYS A 34 15.09 -9.19 -4.53
CA LYS A 34 14.90 -7.92 -5.24
C LYS A 34 13.86 -7.06 -4.51
N MET A 35 14.02 -5.75 -4.59
CA MET A 35 12.96 -4.80 -4.23
C MET A 35 12.18 -4.41 -5.48
N LYS A 36 10.84 -4.41 -5.40
CA LYS A 36 9.94 -3.95 -6.45
C LYS A 36 9.22 -2.71 -5.97
N THR A 37 9.31 -1.65 -6.75
CA THR A 37 8.59 -0.40 -6.48
C THR A 37 7.35 -0.38 -7.34
N GLU A 38 6.20 -0.25 -6.70
CA GLU A 38 4.88 -0.20 -7.34
C GLU A 38 4.25 1.17 -7.07
N THR A 39 3.42 1.64 -8.00
CA THR A 39 2.76 2.95 -7.90
C THR A 39 1.30 2.77 -7.47
N PHE A 40 0.94 3.40 -6.36
CA PHE A 40 -0.38 3.33 -5.75
C PHE A 40 -1.03 4.71 -5.85
N ILE A 41 -2.36 4.76 -5.85
CA ILE A 41 -3.07 6.00 -5.56
C ILE A 41 -2.93 6.25 -4.06
N ALA A 42 -2.42 7.42 -3.68
CA ALA A 42 -2.28 7.75 -2.26
C ALA A 42 -3.65 8.05 -1.67
N THR A 43 -3.98 7.38 -0.56
CA THR A 43 -5.15 7.73 0.25
C THR A 43 -4.84 8.96 1.09
N GLU A 44 -5.88 9.67 1.53
CA GLU A 44 -5.70 10.77 2.48
C GLU A 44 -4.97 10.28 3.75
N GLY A 45 -4.01 11.08 4.23
CA GLY A 45 -3.17 10.71 5.36
C GLY A 45 -2.02 9.76 5.03
N THR A 46 -1.82 9.34 3.77
CA THR A 46 -0.61 8.60 3.37
C THR A 46 0.64 9.50 3.41
N TYR A 47 1.72 9.01 4.03
CA TYR A 47 2.97 9.77 4.17
C TYR A 47 4.22 8.92 3.87
N THR A 48 5.34 9.60 3.60
CA THR A 48 6.62 8.94 3.31
C THR A 48 7.18 8.21 4.54
N GLY A 49 7.66 6.99 4.35
CA GLY A 49 8.10 6.11 5.44
C GLY A 49 6.98 5.30 6.09
N GLN A 50 5.71 5.54 5.74
CA GLN A 50 4.59 4.71 6.21
C GLN A 50 4.73 3.26 5.70
N PHE A 51 4.42 2.30 6.55
CA PHE A 51 4.27 0.91 6.14
C PHE A 51 2.86 0.64 5.64
N ILE A 52 2.77 0.07 4.44
CA ILE A 52 1.52 -0.41 3.84
C ILE A 52 1.53 -1.94 3.88
N TYR A 53 0.44 -2.50 4.38
CA TYR A 53 0.23 -3.94 4.47
C TYR A 53 -0.85 -4.37 3.49
N CYS A 54 -0.52 -5.30 2.60
CA CYS A 54 -1.44 -5.82 1.59
C CYS A 54 -1.69 -7.31 1.82
N GLY A 55 -2.92 -7.71 2.09
CA GLY A 55 -3.33 -9.11 2.15
C GLY A 55 -4.48 -9.41 3.10
N LYS A 56 -4.94 -10.66 3.11
CA LYS A 56 -6.11 -11.11 3.88
C LYS A 56 -5.96 -10.92 5.41
N LYS A 57 -4.72 -10.98 5.91
CA LYS A 57 -4.40 -10.81 7.34
C LYS A 57 -3.78 -9.45 7.67
N ALA A 58 -3.86 -8.47 6.76
CA ALA A 58 -3.43 -7.11 7.07
C ALA A 58 -4.39 -6.48 8.10
N ALA A 59 -3.88 -5.54 8.91
CA ALA A 59 -4.72 -4.80 9.85
C ALA A 59 -5.58 -3.78 9.10
N LEU A 60 -6.79 -3.49 9.60
CA LEU A 60 -7.67 -2.48 9.05
C LEU A 60 -7.17 -1.09 9.47
N THR A 61 -6.26 -0.51 8.67
CA THR A 61 -5.74 0.85 8.86
C THR A 61 -5.71 1.58 7.53
N VAL A 62 -5.79 2.91 7.56
CA VAL A 62 -5.74 3.75 6.36
C VAL A 62 -4.47 3.46 5.55
N GLY A 63 -4.65 3.26 4.24
CA GLY A 63 -3.58 2.91 3.30
C GLY A 63 -3.30 1.40 3.13
N ASN A 64 -3.81 0.53 4.02
CA ASN A 64 -3.67 -0.93 3.85
C ASN A 64 -4.65 -1.47 2.81
N VAL A 65 -4.28 -2.59 2.20
CA VAL A 65 -5.09 -3.28 1.18
C VAL A 65 -5.58 -4.61 1.72
N LEU A 66 -6.90 -4.74 1.86
CA LEU A 66 -7.57 -5.95 2.33
C LEU A 66 -8.62 -6.41 1.32
N PRO A 67 -8.96 -7.71 1.27
CA PRO A 67 -10.14 -8.19 0.56
C PRO A 67 -11.42 -7.59 1.17
N LEU A 68 -12.38 -7.21 0.33
CA LEU A 68 -13.64 -6.59 0.77
C LEU A 68 -14.41 -7.45 1.78
N GLY A 69 -14.44 -8.78 1.59
CA GLY A 69 -15.10 -9.70 2.53
C GLY A 69 -14.41 -9.82 3.90
N SER A 70 -13.24 -9.22 4.08
CA SER A 70 -12.55 -9.11 5.38
C SER A 70 -12.81 -7.76 6.07
N MET A 71 -13.53 -6.83 5.43
CA MET A 71 -13.83 -5.51 5.98
C MET A 71 -15.23 -5.52 6.64
N PRO A 72 -15.42 -4.83 7.78
CA PRO A 72 -16.75 -4.66 8.36
C PRO A 72 -17.62 -3.72 7.52
N GLU A 73 -18.94 -3.83 7.66
CA GLU A 73 -19.91 -2.96 6.98
C GLU A 73 -19.68 -1.49 7.36
N GLY A 74 -19.78 -0.60 6.37
CA GLY A 74 -19.58 0.85 6.57
C GLY A 74 -18.11 1.32 6.57
N THR A 75 -17.17 0.44 6.20
CA THR A 75 -15.79 0.81 5.86
C THR A 75 -15.70 1.29 4.41
#